data_AF-A0A1A1WBU4-F1
#
_entry.id   AF-A0A1A1WBU4-F1
#
_cell.length_a   1.000
_cell.length_b   1.000
_cell.length_c   1.000
_cell.angle_alpha   90.00
_cell.angle_beta   90.00
_cell.angle_gamma   90.00
#
_symmetry.space_group_name_H-M   'P 1'
#
loop_
_entity.id
_entity.type
_entity.pdbx_description
1 polymer ?
#
loop_
_entity_poly.entity_id
_entity_poly.type
_entity_poly.pdbx_seq_one_letter_code
_entity_poly.pdbx_strand_id
1 'polypeptide(L)'
;MAVSLCVPPRDGELCAPVRFLVRGDSVVMELTARHRITSVEWDEDEDAVAMVVEITDPQTARPVDVRIDVLEKDTETAADSGHPDTPATMIGTITRDGRRYEVRGTYLGVVADEN
;
A
#
# COMPACT_ATOMS: atom_id res chain seq x y z
N MET A 1 9.18 4.47 -8.88
CA MET A 1 9.76 5.24 -7.74
C MET A 1 9.37 4.49 -6.48
N ALA A 2 10.27 4.38 -5.50
CA ALA A 2 9.95 3.67 -4.27
C ALA A 2 9.26 4.59 -3.27
N VAL A 3 8.24 4.08 -2.57
CA VAL A 3 7.37 4.85 -1.67
C VAL A 3 7.32 4.18 -0.30
N SER A 4 7.31 4.96 0.77
CA SER A 4 7.13 4.49 2.16
C SER A 4 5.93 5.20 2.76
N LEU A 5 5.04 4.47 3.44
CA LEU A 5 3.82 5.03 4.05
C LEU A 5 4.01 5.39 5.53
N CYS A 6 5.02 4.85 6.20
CA CYS A 6 5.32 5.14 7.60
C CYS A 6 6.76 5.67 7.76
N VAL A 7 7.75 4.78 7.80
CA VAL A 7 9.18 5.15 7.86
C VAL A 7 9.95 4.39 6.78
N PRO A 8 10.87 5.02 6.04
CA PRO A 8 11.75 4.29 5.12
C PRO A 8 12.73 3.38 5.90
N PRO A 9 13.15 2.23 5.33
CA PRO A 9 14.22 1.43 5.90
C PRO A 9 15.53 2.21 5.98
N ARG A 10 16.35 1.90 6.99
CA ARG A 10 17.69 2.48 7.14
C ARG A 10 18.64 1.91 6.09
N ASP A 11 19.68 2.67 5.75
CA ASP A 11 20.75 2.16 4.88
C ASP A 11 21.39 0.91 5.51
N GLY A 12 21.47 -0.17 4.73
CA GLY A 12 22.01 -1.46 5.17
C GLY A 12 21.09 -2.28 6.09
N GLU A 13 19.85 -1.85 6.34
CA GLU A 13 18.85 -2.69 7.03
C GLU A 13 18.44 -3.85 6.12
N LEU A 14 18.32 -5.05 6.71
CA LEU A 14 17.85 -6.23 5.97
C LEU A 14 16.37 -6.05 5.62
N CYS A 15 16.06 -6.05 4.34
CA CYS A 15 14.69 -6.03 3.84
C CYS A 15 14.42 -7.24 2.95
N ALA A 16 13.30 -7.91 3.18
CA ALA A 16 12.82 -8.98 2.34
C ALA A 16 11.72 -8.45 1.39
N PRO A 17 11.80 -8.71 0.08
CA PRO A 17 10.72 -8.39 -0.83
C PRO A 17 9.55 -9.35 -0.61
N VAL A 18 8.38 -8.81 -0.31
CA VAL A 18 7.13 -9.54 -0.16
C VAL A 18 6.13 -9.02 -1.18
N ARG A 19 5.48 -9.95 -1.89
CA ARG A 19 4.45 -9.65 -2.87
C ARG A 19 3.08 -9.74 -2.20
N PHE A 20 2.33 -8.65 -2.24
CA PHE A 20 0.95 -8.58 -1.77
C PHE A 20 0.00 -8.49 -2.96
N LEU A 21 -1.11 -9.22 -2.90
CA LEU A 21 -2.20 -9.14 -3.87
C LEU A 21 -3.33 -8.33 -3.24
N VAL A 22 -3.56 -7.13 -3.76
CA VAL A 22 -4.67 -6.27 -3.34
C VAL A 22 -5.86 -6.61 -4.24
N ARG A 23 -6.81 -7.36 -3.67
CA ARG A 23 -8.06 -7.77 -4.31
C ARG A 23 -9.18 -6.84 -3.85
N GLY A 24 -9.71 -6.04 -4.78
CA GLY A 24 -10.76 -5.05 -4.53
C GLY A 24 -10.26 -3.60 -4.59
N ASP A 25 -11.19 -2.66 -4.42
CA ASP A 25 -10.91 -1.22 -4.58
C ASP A 25 -10.29 -0.59 -3.33
N SER A 26 -10.43 -1.24 -2.16
CA SER A 26 -9.81 -0.81 -0.91
C SER A 26 -9.54 -2.01 0.00
N VAL A 27 -8.34 -2.09 0.58
CA VAL A 27 -7.95 -3.13 1.54
C VAL A 27 -7.16 -2.51 2.69
N VAL A 28 -7.40 -2.99 3.91
CA VAL A 28 -6.54 -2.72 5.06
C VAL A 28 -5.61 -3.91 5.27
N MET A 29 -4.34 -3.65 5.45
CA MET A 29 -3.31 -4.68 5.64
C MET A 29 -2.22 -4.20 6.59
N GLU A 30 -1.55 -5.16 7.23
CA GLU A 30 -0.44 -4.89 8.13
C GLU A 30 0.89 -4.85 7.35
N LEU A 31 1.72 -3.85 7.64
CA LEU A 31 3.11 -3.77 7.20
C LEU A 31 4.01 -3.52 8.42
N THR A 32 5.32 -3.74 8.25
CA THR A 32 6.29 -3.25 9.24
C THR A 32 6.38 -1.73 9.17
N ALA A 33 6.56 -1.07 10.32
CA ALA A 33 6.70 0.39 10.41
C ALA A 33 7.81 0.93 9.49
N ARG A 34 8.87 0.15 9.29
CA ARG A 34 9.87 0.38 8.25
C ARG A 34 9.60 -0.50 7.05
N HIS A 35 9.23 0.13 5.94
CA HIS A 35 8.98 -0.59 4.69
C HIS A 35 9.21 0.32 3.49
N ARG A 36 9.36 -0.29 2.31
CA ARG A 36 9.49 0.42 1.05
C ARG A 36 8.73 -0.34 -0.04
N ILE A 37 7.69 0.27 -0.57
CA ILE A 37 6.95 -0.21 -1.73
C ILE A 37 7.79 0.10 -2.97
N THR A 38 8.16 -0.93 -3.72
CA THR A 38 9.10 -0.82 -4.85
C THR A 38 8.42 -0.95 -6.20
N SER A 39 7.33 -1.71 -6.29
CA SER A 39 6.49 -1.79 -7.49
C SER A 39 5.01 -1.94 -7.15
N VAL A 40 4.18 -1.46 -8.08
CA VAL A 40 2.76 -1.77 -8.18
C VAL A 40 2.45 -2.06 -9.63
N GLU A 41 1.79 -3.17 -9.90
CA GLU A 41 1.41 -3.61 -11.23
C GLU A 41 0.06 -4.32 -11.18
N TRP A 42 -0.66 -4.28 -12.31
CA TRP A 42 -1.85 -5.10 -12.47
C TRP A 42 -1.40 -6.51 -12.85
N ASP A 43 -1.86 -7.50 -12.09
CA ASP A 43 -1.62 -8.91 -12.34
C ASP A 43 -2.85 -9.49 -13.03
N GLU A 44 -2.70 -9.81 -14.32
CA GLU A 44 -3.79 -10.37 -15.14
C GLU A 44 -4.13 -11.81 -14.74
N ASP A 45 -3.16 -12.59 -14.26
CA ASP A 45 -3.37 -13.98 -13.86
C ASP A 45 -4.12 -14.07 -12.51
N GLU A 46 -3.84 -13.13 -11.61
CA GLU A 46 -4.44 -13.09 -10.27
C GLU A 46 -5.68 -12.16 -10.16
N ASP A 47 -6.02 -11.44 -11.23
CA ASP A 47 -7.05 -10.36 -11.27
C ASP A 47 -6.92 -9.39 -10.07
N ALA A 48 -5.68 -8.95 -9.81
CA ALA A 48 -5.36 -8.18 -8.60
C ALA A 48 -4.24 -7.17 -8.84
N VAL A 49 -4.15 -6.17 -7.97
CA VAL A 49 -2.95 -5.31 -7.93
C VAL A 49 -1.86 -6.05 -7.18
N ALA A 50 -0.77 -6.39 -7.87
CA ALA A 50 0.43 -6.92 -7.27
C ALA A 50 1.31 -5.76 -6.79
N MET A 51 1.55 -5.72 -5.48
CA MET A 51 2.41 -4.74 -4.83
C MET A 51 3.62 -5.43 -4.23
N VAL A 52 4.83 -5.03 -4.62
CA VAL A 52 6.08 -5.54 -4.03
C VAL A 52 6.55 -4.58 -2.96
N VAL A 53 6.67 -5.08 -1.75
CA VAL A 53 7.09 -4.31 -0.57
C VAL A 53 8.32 -4.94 0.04
N GLU A 54 9.39 -4.16 0.13
CA GLU A 54 10.54 -4.45 0.97
C GLU A 54 10.15 -4.18 2.43
N ILE A 55 9.99 -5.25 3.22
CA ILE A 55 9.71 -5.16 4.65
C ILE A 55 10.96 -5.49 5.47
N THR A 56 11.19 -4.75 6.54
CA THR A 56 12.21 -5.09 7.55
C THR A 56 11.79 -6.34 8.33
N ASP A 57 12.71 -6.95 9.09
CA ASP A 57 12.40 -8.10 9.94
C ASP A 57 11.18 -7.84 10.87
N PRO A 58 10.04 -8.52 10.66
CA PRO A 58 8.82 -8.33 11.46
C PRO A 58 9.01 -8.65 12.94
N GLN A 59 10.00 -9.45 13.32
CA GLN A 59 10.28 -9.75 14.73
C GLN A 59 10.88 -8.55 15.48
N THR A 60 11.48 -7.60 14.75
CA THR A 60 12.19 -6.44 15.32
C THR A 60 11.52 -5.11 14.98
N ALA A 61 10.62 -5.11 14.01
CA ALA A 61 9.89 -3.94 13.55
C ALA A 61 8.45 -3.97 14.04
N ARG A 62 7.99 -2.84 14.58
CA ARG A 62 6.61 -2.68 15.02
C ARG A 62 5.64 -2.80 13.83
N PRO A 63 4.53 -3.54 13.93
CA PRO A 63 3.51 -3.58 12.89
C PRO A 63 2.69 -2.28 12.85
N VAL A 64 2.27 -1.91 11.65
CA VAL A 64 1.42 -0.75 11.37
C VAL A 64 0.30 -1.14 10.41
N ASP A 65 -0.87 -0.56 10.60
CA ASP A 65 -1.99 -0.69 9.68
C ASP A 65 -1.87 0.32 8.55
N VAL A 66 -2.01 -0.16 7.32
CA VAL A 66 -2.11 0.68 6.13
C VAL A 66 -3.35 0.32 5.33
N ARG A 67 -3.99 1.32 4.75
CA ARG A 67 -5.04 1.13 3.75
C ARG A 67 -4.47 1.36 2.36
N ILE A 68 -4.74 0.44 1.43
CA ILE A 68 -4.43 0.58 0.01
C ILE A 68 -5.75 0.77 -0.74
N ASP A 69 -5.85 1.87 -1.47
CA ASP A 69 -6.99 2.24 -2.29
C ASP A 69 -6.59 2.19 -3.77
N VAL A 70 -7.45 1.61 -4.63
CA VAL A 70 -7.28 1.53 -6.08
C VAL A 70 -8.40 2.34 -6.72
N LEU A 71 -8.08 3.54 -7.19
CA LEU A 71 -9.05 4.53 -7.65
C LEU A 71 -8.96 4.72 -9.17
N GLU A 72 -10.08 4.70 -9.88
CA GLU A 72 -10.10 5.02 -11.31
C GLU A 72 -9.74 6.50 -11.52
N LYS A 73 -8.78 6.78 -12.42
CA LYS A 73 -8.21 8.13 -12.57
C LYS A 73 -9.21 9.16 -13.13
N ASP A 74 -10.21 8.69 -13.87
CA ASP A 74 -11.22 9.54 -14.52
C ASP A 74 -12.42 9.85 -13.62
N THR A 75 -12.43 9.36 -12.36
CA THR A 75 -13.46 9.71 -11.38
C THR A 75 -12.98 10.85 -10.48
N GLU A 76 -13.06 12.09 -10.99
CA GLU A 76 -12.96 13.32 -10.17
C GLU A 76 -14.00 13.38 -9.03
N THR A 77 -14.91 12.39 -8.94
CA THR A 77 -16.05 12.32 -8.01
C THR A 77 -15.90 11.27 -6.89
N ALA A 78 -14.73 10.67 -6.66
CA ALA A 78 -14.53 9.79 -5.50
C ALA A 78 -13.94 10.50 -4.26
N ALA A 79 -14.01 11.83 -4.23
CA ALA A 79 -13.75 12.62 -3.03
C ALA A 79 -14.97 12.63 -2.09
N ASP A 80 -15.51 11.46 -1.71
CA ASP A 80 -16.42 11.37 -0.55
C ASP A 80 -16.70 9.94 -0.07
N SER A 81 -15.76 8.99 -0.22
CA SER A 81 -15.91 7.68 0.41
C SER A 81 -15.60 7.76 1.91
N GLY A 82 -16.33 8.57 2.68
CA GLY A 82 -16.61 8.44 4.12
C GLY A 82 -15.46 8.13 5.10
N HIS A 83 -14.20 8.37 4.74
CA HIS A 83 -13.05 8.02 5.58
C HIS A 83 -12.28 9.30 5.95
N PRO A 84 -11.86 9.42 7.23
CA PRO A 84 -11.29 10.66 7.77
C PRO A 84 -10.07 11.12 6.96
N ASP A 85 -9.91 12.46 6.88
CA ASP A 85 -8.88 13.32 6.26
C ASP A 85 -7.40 12.92 6.46
N THR A 86 -7.05 11.64 6.43
CA THR A 86 -5.65 11.21 6.47
C THR A 86 -5.11 11.34 5.04
N PRO A 87 -4.01 12.09 4.84
CA PRO A 87 -3.46 12.30 3.51
C PRO A 87 -3.01 10.95 2.92
N ALA A 88 -3.65 10.54 1.83
CA ALA A 88 -3.26 9.36 1.08
C ALA A 88 -2.04 9.68 0.19
N THR A 89 -1.02 8.82 0.24
CA THR A 89 0.20 8.93 -0.56
C THR A 89 0.04 8.14 -1.86
N MET A 90 0.34 8.76 -2.99
CA MET A 90 0.34 8.06 -4.28
C MET A 90 1.49 7.05 -4.33
N ILE A 91 1.17 5.78 -4.54
CA ILE A 91 2.14 4.68 -4.68
C ILE A 91 2.52 4.51 -6.15
N GLY A 92 1.54 4.53 -7.04
CA GLY A 92 1.76 4.40 -8.47
C GLY A 92 0.46 4.36 -9.27
N THR A 93 0.58 4.01 -10.55
CA THR A 93 -0.56 3.83 -11.45
C THR A 93 -0.52 2.48 -12.11
N ILE A 94 -1.67 1.85 -12.27
CA ILE A 94 -1.83 0.60 -13.01
C ILE A 94 -2.79 0.80 -14.18
N THR A 95 -2.76 -0.14 -15.13
CA THR A 95 -3.75 -0.22 -16.20
C THR A 95 -4.47 -1.56 -16.08
N ARG A 96 -5.78 -1.52 -15.88
CA ARG A 96 -6.67 -2.70 -15.83
C ARG A 96 -7.73 -2.52 -16.90
N ASP A 97 -7.93 -3.51 -17.77
CA ASP A 97 -8.94 -3.48 -18.84
C ASP A 97 -8.86 -2.21 -19.72
N GLY A 98 -7.64 -1.71 -19.97
CA GLY A 98 -7.40 -0.47 -20.72
C GLY A 98 -7.75 0.82 -19.99
N ARG A 99 -8.21 0.75 -18.74
CA ARG A 99 -8.49 1.90 -17.87
C ARG A 99 -7.33 2.13 -16.91
N ARG A 100 -7.06 3.39 -16.60
CA ARG A 100 -5.96 3.77 -15.70
C ARG A 100 -6.48 3.96 -14.28
N TYR A 101 -5.83 3.31 -13.33
CA TYR A 101 -6.12 3.44 -11.91
C TYR A 101 -4.91 4.00 -11.18
N GLU A 102 -5.15 4.75 -10.12
CA GLU A 102 -4.17 5.22 -9.15
C GLU A 102 -4.21 4.31 -7.92
N VAL A 103 -3.04 3.83 -7.50
CA VAL A 103 -2.88 3.09 -6.26
C VAL A 103 -2.39 4.07 -5.21
N ARG A 104 -3.15 4.24 -4.14
CA ARG A 104 -2.86 5.15 -3.03
C ARG A 104 -2.76 4.38 -1.72
N GLY A 105 -1.86 4.81 -0.85
CA GLY A 105 -1.65 4.23 0.47
C GLY A 105 -1.90 5.24 1.58
N THR A 106 -2.57 4.81 2.64
CA THR A 106 -2.87 5.64 3.81
C THR A 106 -2.37 4.93 5.05
N TYR A 107 -1.51 5.59 5.83
CA TYR A 107 -1.09 5.09 7.14
C TYR A 107 -2.23 5.29 8.15
N LEU A 108 -2.72 4.20 8.74
CA LEU A 108 -3.83 4.24 9.69
C LEU A 108 -3.37 4.31 11.14
N GLY A 109 -2.14 3.88 11.40
CA GLY A 109 -1.61 3.86 12.76
C GLY A 109 -0.78 2.62 13.02
N VAL A 110 -0.43 2.50 14.28
CA VAL A 110 0.22 1.32 14.83
C VAL A 110 -0.87 0.32 15.21
N VAL A 111 -0.63 -0.96 14.94
CA VAL A 111 -1.58 -2.01 15.34
C VAL A 111 -1.72 -1.91 16.86
N ALA A 112 -2.96 -1.73 17.33
CA ALA A 112 -3.25 -1.78 18.75
C ALA A 112 -3.18 -3.24 19.17
N ASP A 113 -2.22 -3.60 20.03
CA ASP A 113 -2.33 -4.80 20.86
C ASP A 113 -3.55 -4.58 21.78
N GLU A 114 -4.74 -4.97 21.31
CA GLU A 114 -5.90 -5.09 22.19
C GLU A 114 -5.61 -6.24 23.17
N ASN A 115 -5.36 -5.87 24.43
CA ASN A 115 -5.21 -6.75 25.59
C ASN A 115 -6.56 -6.97 26.26
#